data_AF-A0A2X2JDZ3-F1
#
_entry.id   AF-A0A2X2JDZ3-F1
#
_cell.length_a   1.000
_cell.length_b   1.000
_cell.length_c   1.000
_cell.angle_alpha   90.00
_cell.angle_beta   90.00
_cell.angle_gamma   90.00
#
_symmetry.space_group_name_H-M   'P 1'
#
loop_
_entity.id
_entity.type
_entity.pdbx_description
1 polymer ?
#
loop_
_entity_poly.entity_id
_entity_poly.type
_entity_poly.pdbx_seq_one_letter_code
_entity_poly.pdbx_strand_id
1 'polypeptide(L)'
;MILFKKNSKFILLVTLFTNMGLLLQAQSQRKAQLGPTTERPNIVVFFVDDLGWQDMSEPFYKVKTPINEKFHTPYLETLAKESIKFTNAYATPVCTPSRVSFLTGLNAAHHRVTNWTHPKADTPTDSKDELLNPPDWNINGLSPVPNVPHTIYATPFPSILKANGYYTIHVGKAHWGSAGTPGASPLNLGFMVNIAGHSAGHPQNYYGEQNYGNLPGKAGYQAVPDLMEYHSTPTFLTEALTREALKGTGGTYTP
;
A
#
# COMPACT_ATOMS: atom_id res chain seq x y z
N MET A 1 -4.64 0.61 2.90
CA MET A 1 -4.95 -0.77 2.49
C MET A 1 -4.44 -1.00 1.09
N ILE A 2 -3.85 -2.17 0.84
CA ILE A 2 -3.42 -2.59 -0.49
C ILE A 2 -4.12 -3.90 -0.84
N LEU A 3 -4.72 -3.97 -2.03
CA LEU A 3 -5.40 -5.15 -2.52
C LEU A 3 -4.81 -5.61 -3.85
N PHE A 4 -4.68 -6.91 -4.00
CA PHE A 4 -4.32 -7.57 -5.25
C PHE A 4 -5.40 -8.60 -5.60
N LYS A 5 -6.22 -8.29 -6.61
CA LYS A 5 -7.32 -9.14 -7.09
C LYS A 5 -6.91 -9.91 -8.35
N LYS A 6 -7.29 -11.17 -8.47
CA LYS A 6 -7.10 -11.93 -9.72
C LYS A 6 -7.92 -11.32 -10.86
N ASN A 7 -7.30 -11.06 -12.01
CA ASN A 7 -8.05 -10.77 -13.23
C ASN A 7 -8.65 -12.07 -13.80
N SER A 8 -9.98 -12.22 -13.74
CA SER A 8 -10.69 -13.43 -14.20
C SER A 8 -11.18 -13.36 -15.65
N LYS A 9 -10.80 -12.33 -16.42
CA LYS A 9 -11.34 -12.11 -17.77
C LYS A 9 -10.23 -11.81 -18.77
N PHE A 10 -9.57 -12.86 -19.29
CA PHE A 10 -8.94 -12.83 -20.61
C PHE A 10 -8.74 -14.26 -21.12
N ILE A 11 -9.83 -14.88 -21.58
CA ILE A 11 -9.75 -16.00 -22.52
C ILE A 11 -10.26 -15.43 -23.84
N LEU A 12 -9.35 -14.90 -24.65
CA LEU A 12 -9.63 -14.62 -26.05
C LEU A 12 -9.61 -15.98 -26.77
N LEU A 13 -10.79 -16.55 -26.97
CA LEU A 13 -10.99 -17.77 -27.73
C LEU A 13 -10.76 -17.45 -29.22
N VAL A 14 -9.54 -17.66 -29.71
CA VAL A 14 -9.27 -17.75 -31.15
C VAL A 14 -9.14 -19.23 -31.48
N THR A 15 -10.24 -19.85 -31.90
CA THR A 15 -10.23 -21.16 -32.55
C THR A 15 -10.67 -20.98 -33.99
N LEU A 16 -9.72 -21.05 -34.94
CA LEU A 16 -10.01 -21.27 -36.36
C LEU A 16 -8.83 -22.00 -37.04
N PHE A 17 -9.17 -23.13 -37.67
CA PHE A 17 -8.43 -23.95 -38.65
C PHE A 17 -7.23 -24.79 -38.11
N THR A 18 -7.01 -26.06 -38.45
CA THR A 18 -7.57 -26.99 -39.47
C THR A 18 -7.15 -28.43 -39.10
N ASN A 19 -7.99 -29.42 -39.42
CA ASN A 19 -7.64 -30.85 -39.44
C ASN A 19 -6.76 -31.17 -40.66
N MET A 20 -5.61 -31.85 -40.49
CA MET A 20 -5.13 -32.95 -41.35
C MET A 20 -3.79 -33.52 -40.82
N GLY A 21 -3.67 -34.84 -40.69
CA GLY A 21 -2.37 -35.54 -40.74
C GLY A 21 -1.95 -36.34 -39.50
N LEU A 22 -2.40 -37.60 -39.43
CA LEU A 22 -1.84 -38.68 -38.61
C LEU A 22 -0.46 -39.07 -39.18
N LEU A 23 0.63 -39.09 -38.39
CA LEU A 23 1.65 -40.16 -38.38
C LEU A 23 2.80 -39.86 -37.40
N LEU A 24 2.98 -40.77 -36.45
CA LEU A 24 4.16 -41.09 -35.64
C LEU A 24 5.13 -39.95 -35.26
N GLN A 25 5.04 -39.52 -34.00
CA GLN A 25 6.19 -39.49 -33.10
C GLN A 25 5.69 -39.78 -31.67
N ALA A 26 5.89 -41.02 -31.24
CA ALA A 26 5.87 -41.38 -29.83
C ALA A 26 7.10 -40.76 -29.15
N GLN A 27 7.11 -39.44 -29.02
CA GLN A 27 7.98 -38.74 -28.10
C GLN A 27 7.15 -38.48 -26.85
N SER A 28 7.49 -39.21 -25.80
CA SER A 28 7.28 -38.90 -24.39
C SER A 28 6.59 -37.55 -24.13
N GLN A 29 5.28 -37.50 -24.31
CA GLN A 29 4.46 -36.51 -23.62
C GLN A 29 4.32 -37.02 -22.19
N ARG A 30 5.40 -36.87 -21.39
CA ARG A 30 5.18 -36.36 -20.05
C ARG A 30 4.58 -34.97 -20.24
N LYS A 31 3.26 -34.91 -20.47
CA LYS A 31 2.48 -33.81 -19.93
C LYS A 31 2.87 -33.82 -18.47
N ALA A 32 3.71 -32.87 -18.08
CA ALA A 32 3.79 -32.49 -16.69
C ALA A 32 2.33 -32.26 -16.31
N GLN A 33 1.80 -33.19 -15.53
CA GLN A 33 0.52 -33.02 -14.91
C GLN A 33 0.76 -31.86 -13.95
N LEU A 34 0.54 -30.65 -14.46
CA LEU A 34 0.35 -29.46 -13.65
C LEU A 34 -0.64 -29.94 -12.60
N GLY A 35 -0.19 -29.98 -11.35
CA GLY A 35 -1.05 -30.25 -10.21
C GLY A 35 -2.28 -29.32 -10.28
N PRO A 36 -3.29 -29.56 -9.44
CA PRO A 36 -4.51 -28.76 -9.44
C PRO A 36 -4.10 -27.29 -9.56
N THR A 37 -4.64 -26.59 -10.56
CA THR A 37 -4.38 -25.17 -10.78
C THR A 37 -4.52 -24.49 -9.44
N THR A 38 -3.40 -24.24 -8.76
CA THR A 38 -3.42 -23.64 -7.44
C THR A 38 -3.89 -22.23 -7.72
N GLU A 39 -5.19 -22.01 -7.47
CA GLU A 39 -5.79 -20.72 -7.73
C GLU A 39 -4.97 -19.69 -6.95
N ARG A 40 -4.38 -18.75 -7.69
CA ARG A 40 -3.55 -17.71 -7.08
C ARG A 40 -4.41 -16.93 -6.08
N PRO A 41 -3.99 -16.78 -4.81
CA PRO A 41 -4.80 -16.12 -3.80
C PRO A 41 -4.90 -14.62 -4.08
N ASN A 42 -6.00 -14.00 -3.65
CA ASN A 42 -6.04 -12.55 -3.48
C ASN A 42 -5.17 -12.16 -2.29
N ILE A 43 -4.44 -11.06 -2.39
CA ILE A 43 -3.57 -10.58 -1.32
C ILE A 43 -4.13 -9.26 -0.80
N VAL A 44 -4.41 -9.20 0.51
CA VAL A 44 -4.86 -7.99 1.20
C VAL A 44 -3.81 -7.61 2.24
N VAL A 45 -3.37 -6.36 2.22
CA VAL A 45 -2.46 -5.81 3.24
C VAL A 45 -3.13 -4.63 3.92
N PHE A 46 -3.42 -4.80 5.21
CA PHE A 46 -3.78 -3.70 6.11
C PHE A 46 -2.52 -3.13 6.73
N PHE A 47 -2.10 -1.97 6.23
CA PHE A 47 -0.97 -1.22 6.75
C PHE A 47 -1.50 -0.05 7.58
N VAL A 48 -1.50 -0.21 8.90
CA VAL A 48 -1.96 0.82 9.84
C VAL A 48 -0.82 1.76 10.18
N ASP A 49 -1.12 3.05 10.29
CA ASP A 49 -0.15 4.10 10.59
C ASP A 49 -0.09 4.31 12.11
N ASP A 50 1.12 4.40 12.67
CA ASP A 50 1.41 4.72 14.07
C ASP A 50 0.63 3.88 15.11
N LEU A 51 0.35 2.62 14.81
CA LEU A 51 -0.30 1.69 15.73
C LEU A 51 0.75 1.01 16.63
N GLY A 52 0.74 1.35 17.91
CA GLY A 52 1.64 0.77 18.90
C GLY A 52 1.36 -0.71 19.16
N TRP A 53 2.37 -1.42 19.65
CA TRP A 53 2.31 -2.87 19.89
C TRP A 53 1.23 -3.31 20.92
N GLN A 54 0.81 -2.39 21.79
CA GLN A 54 -0.27 -2.63 22.76
C GLN A 54 -1.59 -1.94 22.39
N ASP A 55 -1.66 -1.26 21.24
CA ASP A 55 -2.80 -0.41 20.86
C ASP A 55 -3.98 -1.20 20.27
N MET A 56 -4.23 -2.38 20.83
CA MET A 56 -5.28 -3.32 20.43
C MET A 56 -5.81 -4.04 21.66
N SER A 57 -7.04 -4.56 21.58
CA SER A 57 -7.61 -5.37 22.65
C SER A 57 -7.02 -6.79 22.72
N GLU A 58 -6.53 -7.31 21.60
CA GLU A 58 -5.81 -8.58 21.51
C GLU A 58 -4.38 -8.45 22.07
N PRO A 59 -3.99 -9.25 23.07
CA PRO A 59 -2.65 -9.15 23.65
C PRO A 59 -1.57 -9.76 22.75
N PHE A 60 -0.59 -8.96 22.36
CA PHE A 60 0.65 -9.43 21.69
C PHE A 60 1.76 -9.81 22.68
N TYR A 61 1.68 -9.31 23.92
CA TYR A 61 2.54 -9.77 25.00
C TYR A 61 2.03 -11.07 25.64
N LYS A 62 2.79 -11.64 26.58
CA LYS A 62 2.44 -12.89 27.27
C LYS A 62 1.16 -12.78 28.11
N VAL A 63 0.85 -11.57 28.58
CA VAL A 63 -0.32 -11.28 29.42
C VAL A 63 -1.02 -10.03 28.88
N LYS A 64 -2.34 -9.96 29.09
CA LYS A 64 -3.13 -8.75 28.79
C LYS A 64 -2.67 -7.60 29.68
N THR A 65 -2.46 -6.42 29.09
CA THR A 65 -2.03 -5.22 29.81
C THR A 65 -3.20 -4.27 30.04
N PRO A 66 -3.09 -3.31 30.99
CA PRO A 66 -4.09 -2.27 31.18
C PRO A 66 -4.30 -1.38 29.94
N ILE A 67 -3.33 -1.35 29.01
CA ILE A 67 -3.49 -0.64 27.74
C ILE A 67 -4.46 -1.40 26.84
N ASN A 68 -4.32 -2.73 26.74
CA ASN A 68 -5.23 -3.56 25.93
C ASN A 68 -6.69 -3.43 26.38
N GLU A 69 -6.94 -3.24 27.67
CA GLU A 69 -8.29 -3.07 28.23
C GLU A 69 -8.98 -1.77 27.83
N LYS A 70 -8.21 -0.77 27.35
CA LYS A 70 -8.76 0.51 26.87
C LYS A 70 -9.25 0.45 25.42
N PHE A 71 -8.75 -0.50 24.64
CA PHE A 71 -9.08 -0.62 23.22
C PHE A 71 -10.24 -1.57 23.00
N HIS A 72 -11.00 -1.32 21.93
CA HIS A 72 -12.08 -2.18 21.48
C HIS A 72 -11.88 -2.51 20.00
N THR A 73 -11.24 -3.66 19.72
CA THR A 73 -10.90 -4.09 18.36
C THR A 73 -11.39 -5.53 18.08
N PRO A 74 -12.72 -5.78 18.15
CA PRO A 74 -13.28 -7.15 18.09
C PRO A 74 -12.96 -7.88 16.78
N TYR A 75 -12.87 -7.17 15.66
CA TYR A 75 -12.50 -7.78 14.37
C TYR A 75 -11.04 -8.23 14.31
N LEU A 76 -10.13 -7.54 15.02
CA LEU A 76 -8.74 -7.96 15.13
C LEU A 76 -8.60 -9.17 16.08
N GLU A 77 -9.40 -9.24 17.14
CA GLU A 77 -9.46 -10.42 18.02
C GLU A 77 -9.94 -11.66 17.25
N THR A 78 -10.99 -11.52 16.43
CA THR A 78 -11.46 -12.62 15.57
C THR A 78 -10.39 -13.02 14.57
N LEU A 79 -9.78 -12.05 13.88
CA LEU A 79 -8.69 -12.34 12.94
C LEU A 79 -7.54 -13.07 13.62
N ALA A 80 -7.14 -12.68 14.83
CA ALA A 80 -6.06 -13.32 15.57
C ALA A 80 -6.34 -14.79 15.95
N LYS A 81 -7.62 -15.16 16.16
CA LYS A 81 -8.03 -16.56 16.44
C LYS A 81 -7.96 -17.44 15.21
N GLU A 82 -8.12 -16.86 14.02
CA GLU A 82 -8.20 -17.57 12.74
C GLU A 82 -6.89 -17.48 11.93
N SER A 83 -5.85 -16.83 12.47
CA SER A 83 -4.62 -16.53 11.74
C SER A 83 -3.35 -16.79 12.57
N ILE A 84 -2.21 -16.61 11.91
CA ILE A 84 -0.91 -16.65 12.58
C ILE A 84 -0.60 -15.25 13.11
N LYS A 85 -0.44 -15.15 14.43
CA LYS A 85 -0.02 -13.92 15.12
C LYS A 85 1.50 -13.89 15.32
N PHE A 86 2.17 -12.88 14.78
CA PHE A 86 3.59 -12.62 15.02
C PHE A 86 3.75 -11.70 16.23
N THR A 87 4.31 -12.22 17.32
CA THR A 87 4.59 -11.43 18.54
C THR A 87 5.89 -10.63 18.46
N ASN A 88 6.74 -10.94 17.48
CA ASN A 88 8.01 -10.27 17.21
C ASN A 88 8.09 -9.90 15.72
N ALA A 89 7.31 -8.91 15.30
CA ALA A 89 7.39 -8.30 13.98
C ALA A 89 7.98 -6.89 14.12
N TYR A 90 8.91 -6.53 13.23
CA TYR A 90 9.69 -5.29 13.35
C TYR A 90 9.48 -4.39 12.14
N ALA A 91 9.53 -3.09 12.40
CA ALA A 91 9.52 -2.03 11.41
C ALA A 91 10.60 -1.00 11.79
N THR A 92 10.88 -0.05 10.90
CA THR A 92 11.68 1.13 11.27
C THR A 92 10.81 2.08 12.11
N PRO A 93 11.41 2.93 12.96
CA PRO A 93 10.65 3.78 13.89
C PRO A 93 9.90 4.95 13.22
N VAL A 94 10.02 5.13 11.90
CA VAL A 94 9.41 6.24 11.16
C VAL A 94 8.64 5.71 9.95
N CYS A 95 7.59 6.43 9.55
CA CYS A 95 6.64 6.00 8.52
C CYS A 95 7.28 5.72 7.14
N THR A 96 7.91 6.71 6.51
CA THR A 96 8.49 6.57 5.16
C THR A 96 9.51 5.42 5.04
N PRO A 97 10.54 5.27 5.91
CA PRO A 97 11.48 4.16 5.81
C PRO A 97 10.79 2.79 5.86
N SER A 98 9.85 2.59 6.79
CA SER A 98 9.08 1.34 6.89
C SER A 98 8.29 1.05 5.62
N ARG A 99 7.66 2.08 5.04
CA ARG A 99 6.85 2.01 3.83
C ARG A 99 7.70 1.73 2.58
N VAL A 100 8.88 2.33 2.46
CA VAL A 100 9.82 2.09 1.36
C VAL A 100 10.44 0.70 1.46
N SER A 101 10.85 0.27 2.67
CA SER A 101 11.32 -1.10 2.90
C SER A 101 10.26 -2.12 2.51
N PHE A 102 9.00 -1.89 2.87
CA PHE A 102 7.88 -2.74 2.51
C PHE A 102 7.66 -2.85 0.99
N LEU A 103 7.76 -1.74 0.23
CA LEU A 103 7.55 -1.77 -1.23
C LEU A 103 8.72 -2.40 -2.00
N THR A 104 9.93 -2.26 -1.50
CA THR A 104 11.15 -2.57 -2.25
C THR A 104 11.83 -3.87 -1.80
N GLY A 105 11.54 -4.33 -0.58
CA GLY A 105 12.29 -5.41 0.07
C GLY A 105 13.70 -5.01 0.52
N LEU A 106 14.10 -3.74 0.37
CA LEU A 106 15.40 -3.24 0.80
C LEU A 106 15.37 -2.83 2.26
N ASN A 107 16.44 -3.10 3.00
CA ASN A 107 16.62 -2.55 4.33
C ASN A 107 16.83 -1.03 4.27
N ALA A 108 16.43 -0.31 5.32
CA ALA A 108 16.54 1.15 5.36
C ALA A 108 17.96 1.71 5.22
N ALA A 109 18.96 0.99 5.73
CA ALA A 109 20.36 1.36 5.54
C ALA A 109 20.79 1.28 4.07
N HIS A 110 20.22 0.35 3.29
CA HIS A 110 20.50 0.22 1.86
C HIS A 110 19.77 1.29 1.05
N HIS A 111 18.47 1.48 1.30
CA HIS A 111 17.70 2.45 0.50
C HIS A 111 17.92 3.90 0.90
N ARG A 112 18.57 4.18 2.03
CA ARG A 112 18.92 5.53 2.55
C ARG A 112 17.75 6.50 2.71
N VAL A 113 16.50 6.10 2.50
CA VAL A 113 15.32 6.83 3.02
C VAL A 113 15.22 6.55 4.52
N THR A 114 15.78 7.38 5.39
CA THR A 114 15.94 7.05 6.84
C THR A 114 15.10 7.90 7.78
N ASN A 115 14.39 8.90 7.26
CA ASN A 115 13.45 9.73 8.00
C ASN A 115 12.18 9.96 7.15
N TRP A 116 11.19 10.66 7.68
CA TRP A 116 9.97 10.95 6.94
C TRP A 116 10.24 11.96 5.82
N THR A 117 9.70 11.75 4.62
CA THR A 117 9.89 12.68 3.49
C THR A 117 8.90 13.83 3.59
N HIS A 118 9.36 15.06 3.33
CA HIS A 118 8.48 16.21 3.24
C HIS A 118 7.58 16.10 2.00
N PRO A 119 6.30 16.55 2.03
CA PRO A 119 5.43 16.48 0.87
C PRO A 119 5.93 17.27 -0.34
N LYS A 120 6.72 18.33 -0.13
CA LYS A 120 7.44 19.08 -1.19
C LYS A 120 8.85 18.51 -1.34
N ALA A 121 9.26 18.23 -2.59
CA ALA A 121 10.60 17.74 -2.90
C ALA A 121 11.72 18.70 -2.42
N ASP A 122 12.90 18.12 -2.21
CA ASP A 122 14.15 18.78 -1.81
C ASP A 122 13.99 19.63 -0.54
N THR A 123 13.07 19.23 0.33
CA THR A 123 12.81 19.87 1.63
C THR A 123 13.23 18.90 2.74
N PRO A 124 14.31 19.20 3.49
CA PRO A 124 14.76 18.35 4.58
C PRO A 124 13.76 18.38 5.74
N THR A 125 13.70 17.28 6.49
CA THR A 125 12.77 17.09 7.61
C THR A 125 13.47 16.85 8.94
N ASP A 126 14.80 16.72 8.92
CA ASP A 126 15.61 16.56 10.11
C ASP A 126 15.61 17.84 10.93
N SER A 127 15.52 17.67 12.26
CA SER A 127 15.73 18.76 13.19
C SER A 127 17.16 19.29 13.07
N LYS A 128 17.32 20.60 13.22
CA LYS A 128 18.65 21.19 13.35
C LYS A 128 19.27 20.73 14.67
N ASP A 129 20.56 20.40 14.61
CA ASP A 129 21.37 20.03 15.75
C ASP A 129 22.69 20.82 15.71
N GLU A 130 23.21 21.21 16.86
CA GLU A 130 24.43 22.04 16.96
C GLU A 130 25.72 21.22 16.75
N LEU A 131 25.66 19.91 16.97
CA LEU A 131 26.81 19.01 16.96
C LEU A 131 26.81 18.09 15.73
N LEU A 132 25.63 17.67 15.28
CA LEU A 132 25.46 16.66 14.24
C LEU A 132 24.82 17.23 12.99
N ASN A 133 25.42 16.93 11.83
CA ASN A 133 24.76 17.12 10.56
C ASN A 133 23.97 15.85 10.21
N PRO A 134 22.72 15.99 9.73
CA PRO A 134 22.01 14.86 9.15
C PRO A 134 22.84 14.22 8.03
N PRO A 135 22.79 12.88 7.88
CA PRO A 135 23.44 12.23 6.76
C PRO A 135 22.84 12.72 5.43
N ASP A 136 23.60 12.63 4.35
CA ASP A 136 23.04 12.76 3.01
C ASP A 136 22.16 11.54 2.72
N TRP A 137 20.87 11.64 3.02
CA TRP A 137 19.90 10.55 2.89
C TRP A 137 18.92 10.86 1.75
N ASN A 138 18.19 9.86 1.25
CA ASN A 138 17.30 10.02 0.10
C ASN A 138 15.99 10.77 0.49
N ILE A 139 16.10 12.10 0.66
CA ILE A 139 15.04 12.98 1.18
C ILE A 139 13.78 13.04 0.31
N ASN A 140 13.86 12.58 -0.95
CA ASN A 140 12.72 12.54 -1.87
C ASN A 140 12.04 11.16 -1.95
N GLY A 141 12.56 10.16 -1.23
CA GLY A 141 11.94 8.85 -1.09
C GLY A 141 12.25 7.86 -2.23
N LEU A 142 11.28 7.03 -2.57
CA LEU A 142 11.36 5.99 -3.61
C LEU A 142 11.10 6.56 -5.00
N SER A 143 11.78 6.04 -6.02
CA SER A 143 11.46 6.24 -7.42
C SER A 143 11.45 4.90 -8.19
N PRO A 144 10.42 4.60 -9.01
CA PRO A 144 10.43 3.51 -9.97
C PRO A 144 11.21 3.86 -11.25
N VAL A 145 11.79 5.06 -11.34
CA VAL A 145 12.59 5.55 -12.48
C VAL A 145 14.02 5.85 -11.96
N PRO A 146 15.08 5.42 -12.68
CA PRO A 146 16.45 5.70 -12.26
C PRO A 146 16.80 7.18 -12.37
N ASN A 147 17.86 7.59 -11.66
CA ASN A 147 18.47 8.92 -11.75
C ASN A 147 17.56 10.10 -11.36
N VAL A 148 16.56 9.89 -10.50
CA VAL A 148 15.79 10.98 -9.89
C VAL A 148 16.56 11.50 -8.65
N PRO A 149 16.87 12.80 -8.55
CA PRO A 149 17.67 13.36 -7.45
C PRO A 149 17.12 13.02 -6.05
N HIS A 150 18.04 12.67 -5.14
CA HIS A 150 17.76 12.31 -3.74
C HIS A 150 16.69 11.21 -3.56
N THR A 151 16.58 10.29 -4.51
CA THR A 151 15.69 9.12 -4.41
C THR A 151 16.46 7.82 -4.46
N ILE A 152 15.85 6.77 -3.92
CA ILE A 152 16.26 5.39 -4.20
C ILE A 152 15.51 4.87 -5.44
N TYR A 153 16.25 4.38 -6.42
CA TYR A 153 15.66 3.60 -7.51
C TYR A 153 15.44 2.15 -7.08
N ALA A 154 14.21 1.65 -7.21
CA ALA A 154 13.90 0.24 -7.01
C ALA A 154 12.66 -0.17 -7.79
N THR A 155 12.54 -1.47 -8.10
CA THR A 155 11.30 -2.04 -8.63
C THR A 155 10.36 -2.34 -7.47
N PRO A 156 9.22 -1.64 -7.31
CA PRO A 156 8.31 -1.88 -6.21
C PRO A 156 7.50 -3.18 -6.46
N PHE A 157 7.28 -3.99 -5.44
CA PHE A 157 6.58 -5.28 -5.58
C PHE A 157 5.16 -5.19 -6.19
N PRO A 158 4.37 -4.11 -6.02
CA PRO A 158 3.09 -3.97 -6.73
C PRO A 158 3.25 -3.98 -8.25
N SER A 159 4.36 -3.45 -8.78
CA SER A 159 4.67 -3.53 -10.22
C SER A 159 4.92 -4.98 -10.66
N ILE A 160 5.59 -5.77 -9.82
CA ILE A 160 5.81 -7.20 -10.06
C ILE A 160 4.47 -7.96 -10.06
N LEU A 161 3.59 -7.68 -9.10
CA LEU A 161 2.26 -8.29 -9.03
C LEU A 161 1.40 -7.91 -10.25
N LYS A 162 1.39 -6.63 -10.63
CA LYS A 162 0.71 -6.15 -11.84
C LYS A 162 1.20 -6.88 -13.09
N ALA A 163 2.52 -6.98 -13.28
CA ALA A 163 3.11 -7.70 -14.41
C ALA A 163 2.75 -9.20 -14.43
N ASN A 164 2.39 -9.77 -13.28
CA ASN A 164 1.97 -11.17 -13.13
C ASN A 164 0.44 -11.36 -13.11
N GLY A 165 -0.33 -10.37 -13.56
CA GLY A 165 -1.78 -10.48 -13.79
C GLY A 165 -2.65 -10.18 -12.58
N TYR A 166 -2.09 -9.62 -11.50
CA TYR A 166 -2.88 -9.07 -10.41
C TYR A 166 -3.42 -7.68 -10.75
N TYR A 167 -4.68 -7.45 -10.42
CA TYR A 167 -5.31 -6.14 -10.36
C TYR A 167 -4.96 -5.47 -9.03
N THR A 168 -4.22 -4.37 -9.08
CA THR A 168 -3.53 -3.80 -7.91
C THR A 168 -4.22 -2.49 -7.48
N ILE A 169 -4.63 -2.40 -6.21
CA ILE A 169 -5.38 -1.26 -5.66
C ILE A 169 -4.65 -0.73 -4.42
N HIS A 170 -4.47 0.58 -4.37
CA HIS A 170 -3.98 1.31 -3.20
C HIS A 170 -5.09 2.20 -2.63
N VAL A 171 -5.25 2.19 -1.31
CA VAL A 171 -6.23 3.01 -0.57
C VAL A 171 -5.59 3.64 0.66
N GLY A 172 -5.68 4.97 0.78
CA GLY A 172 -5.26 5.73 1.97
C GLY A 172 -3.84 6.30 1.85
N LYS A 173 -3.07 6.26 2.94
CA LYS A 173 -1.73 6.88 3.00
C LYS A 173 -0.70 6.10 2.18
N ALA A 174 -0.11 6.79 1.19
CA ALA A 174 1.01 6.32 0.37
C ALA A 174 2.34 6.72 1.02
N HIS A 175 2.72 8.01 0.94
CA HIS A 175 3.91 8.59 1.57
C HIS A 175 5.23 7.88 1.25
N TRP A 176 5.42 7.49 -0.02
CA TRP A 176 6.63 6.84 -0.52
C TRP A 176 7.64 7.80 -1.17
N GLY A 177 7.20 8.98 -1.59
CA GLY A 177 8.05 10.00 -2.17
C GLY A 177 7.40 11.38 -2.17
N SER A 178 8.23 12.41 -2.25
CA SER A 178 7.80 13.81 -2.23
C SER A 178 7.08 14.21 -3.51
N ALA A 179 6.12 15.12 -3.43
CA ALA A 179 5.46 15.71 -4.60
C ALA A 179 6.51 16.34 -5.52
N GLY A 180 6.32 16.11 -6.83
CA GLY A 180 7.31 16.44 -7.85
C GLY A 180 8.22 15.27 -8.22
N THR A 181 8.23 14.17 -7.46
CA THR A 181 8.95 12.94 -7.83
C THR A 181 8.01 11.83 -8.29
N PRO A 182 8.49 10.87 -9.10
CA PRO A 182 7.63 9.79 -9.58
C PRO A 182 7.01 8.93 -8.47
N GLY A 183 7.69 8.77 -7.33
CA GLY A 183 7.19 7.96 -6.20
C GLY A 183 6.06 8.59 -5.38
N ALA A 184 5.71 9.85 -5.64
CA ALA A 184 4.57 10.50 -4.99
C ALA A 184 3.22 9.86 -5.35
N SER A 185 3.12 9.26 -6.54
CA SER A 185 1.89 8.66 -7.04
C SER A 185 1.94 7.14 -6.99
N PRO A 186 1.02 6.47 -6.27
CA PRO A 186 0.89 5.02 -6.28
C PRO A 186 0.73 4.43 -7.69
N LEU A 187 0.11 5.18 -8.62
CA LEU A 187 -0.07 4.72 -10.01
C LEU A 187 1.26 4.46 -10.72
N ASN A 188 2.31 5.22 -10.38
CA ASN A 188 3.66 5.02 -10.91
C ASN A 188 4.37 3.82 -10.27
N LEU A 189 3.90 3.35 -9.11
CA LEU A 189 4.52 2.27 -8.33
C LEU A 189 3.91 0.89 -8.62
N GLY A 190 3.08 0.79 -9.64
CA GLY A 190 2.46 -0.46 -10.07
C GLY A 190 1.06 -0.69 -9.54
N PHE A 191 0.45 0.30 -8.88
CA PHE A 191 -0.98 0.28 -8.57
C PHE A 191 -1.79 0.67 -9.81
N MET A 192 -2.89 -0.04 -10.08
CA MET A 192 -3.84 0.26 -11.15
C MET A 192 -4.93 1.22 -10.69
N VAL A 193 -5.28 1.14 -9.40
CA VAL A 193 -6.23 2.04 -8.74
C VAL A 193 -5.53 2.70 -7.56
N ASN A 194 -5.73 4.00 -7.43
CA ASN A 194 -5.30 4.79 -6.29
C ASN A 194 -6.51 5.52 -5.70
N ILE A 195 -6.68 5.44 -4.40
CA ILE A 195 -7.73 6.13 -3.65
C ILE A 195 -7.04 6.92 -2.54
N ALA A 196 -7.06 8.25 -2.61
CA ALA A 196 -6.49 9.19 -1.65
C ALA A 196 -4.96 9.17 -1.46
N GLY A 197 -4.24 8.28 -2.16
CA GLY A 197 -2.80 8.13 -2.03
C GLY A 197 -2.02 9.23 -2.72
N HIS A 198 -1.14 9.89 -1.97
CA HIS A 198 -0.27 10.96 -2.45
C HIS A 198 0.97 11.12 -1.55
N SER A 199 1.75 12.18 -1.76
CA SER A 199 3.02 12.44 -1.06
C SER A 199 2.89 12.78 0.42
N ALA A 200 1.69 13.12 0.93
CA ALA A 200 1.58 13.56 2.32
C ALA A 200 1.68 12.40 3.32
N GLY A 201 2.30 12.70 4.45
CA GLY A 201 2.43 11.79 5.58
C GLY A 201 1.22 11.74 6.50
N HIS A 202 0.29 12.67 6.38
CA HIS A 202 -0.96 12.69 7.14
C HIS A 202 -1.99 13.53 6.39
N PRO A 203 -3.30 13.33 6.62
CA PRO A 203 -4.32 14.18 6.04
C PRO A 203 -4.33 15.56 6.71
N GLN A 204 -4.76 16.58 5.97
CA GLN A 204 -4.99 17.94 6.47
C GLN A 204 -6.22 18.01 7.38
N ASN A 205 -7.24 17.20 7.08
CA ASN A 205 -8.45 17.09 7.89
C ASN A 205 -9.09 15.71 7.71
N TYR A 206 -9.79 15.21 8.72
CA TYR A 206 -10.47 13.91 8.71
C TYR A 206 -11.98 14.01 8.47
N TYR A 207 -12.55 15.21 8.52
CA TYR A 207 -13.99 15.46 8.43
C TYR A 207 -14.42 15.81 7.01
N GLY A 208 -15.49 15.16 6.53
CA GLY A 208 -16.09 15.44 5.23
C GLY A 208 -16.66 16.84 5.15
N GLU A 209 -17.17 17.40 6.26
CA GLU A 209 -17.67 18.78 6.36
C GLU A 209 -16.58 19.83 6.12
N GLN A 210 -15.32 19.45 6.27
CA GLN A 210 -14.14 20.28 5.97
C GLN A 210 -13.47 19.84 4.65
N ASN A 211 -14.16 19.07 3.82
CA ASN A 211 -13.70 18.50 2.55
C ASN A 211 -12.33 17.81 2.67
N TYR A 212 -12.03 17.21 3.83
CA TYR A 212 -10.73 16.61 4.14
C TYR A 212 -9.53 17.55 3.90
N GLY A 213 -9.74 18.86 4.03
CA GLY A 213 -8.74 19.91 3.78
C GLY A 213 -8.88 20.64 2.44
N ASN A 214 -9.77 20.19 1.53
CA ASN A 214 -9.99 20.79 0.20
C ASN A 214 -10.97 21.97 0.23
N LEU A 215 -10.79 22.91 1.16
CA LEU A 215 -11.54 24.15 1.14
C LEU A 215 -10.92 25.15 0.12
N PRO A 216 -11.74 25.90 -0.64
CA PRO A 216 -11.23 26.88 -1.60
C PRO A 216 -10.21 27.84 -0.97
N GLY A 217 -9.04 27.96 -1.60
CA GLY A 217 -7.94 28.82 -1.14
C GLY A 217 -7.20 28.34 0.13
N LYS A 218 -7.53 27.16 0.67
CA LYS A 218 -6.93 26.63 1.92
C LYS A 218 -6.28 25.24 1.76
N ALA A 219 -6.43 24.60 0.61
CA ALA A 219 -5.85 23.29 0.34
C ALA A 219 -4.31 23.37 0.33
N GLY A 220 -3.66 22.58 1.19
CA GLY A 220 -2.22 22.37 1.19
C GLY A 220 -1.83 21.01 0.60
N TYR A 221 -0.56 20.65 0.71
CA TYR A 221 -0.05 19.35 0.25
C TYR A 221 -0.69 18.15 0.96
N GLN A 222 -1.26 18.37 2.15
CA GLN A 222 -1.91 17.36 2.98
C GLN A 222 -3.41 17.22 2.70
N ALA A 223 -4.01 18.10 1.89
CA ALA A 223 -5.41 17.97 1.53
C ALA A 223 -5.63 16.63 0.83
N VAL A 224 -6.59 15.83 1.32
CA VAL A 224 -6.77 14.47 0.84
C VAL A 224 -7.32 14.52 -0.59
N PRO A 225 -6.61 13.98 -1.61
CA PRO A 225 -7.14 13.94 -2.96
C PRO A 225 -8.27 12.92 -3.06
N ASP A 226 -9.03 12.98 -4.15
CA ASP A 226 -10.20 12.14 -4.39
C ASP A 226 -11.29 12.35 -3.32
N LEU A 227 -12.32 11.50 -3.27
CA LEU A 227 -13.37 11.55 -2.25
C LEU A 227 -14.32 12.76 -2.32
N MET A 228 -14.43 13.42 -3.48
CA MET A 228 -15.35 14.56 -3.71
C MET A 228 -16.81 14.22 -3.37
N GLU A 229 -17.21 12.96 -3.57
CA GLU A 229 -18.55 12.45 -3.23
C GLU A 229 -18.89 12.63 -1.74
N TYR A 230 -17.88 12.69 -0.87
CA TYR A 230 -18.03 12.80 0.58
C TYR A 230 -17.77 14.20 1.13
N HIS A 231 -17.44 15.17 0.26
CA HIS A 231 -17.30 16.57 0.65
C HIS A 231 -18.63 17.14 1.17
N SER A 232 -18.55 17.97 2.21
CA SER A 232 -19.71 18.55 2.90
C SER A 232 -20.68 17.51 3.49
N THR A 233 -20.21 16.28 3.75
CA THR A 233 -20.97 15.21 4.40
C THR A 233 -20.40 14.90 5.79
N PRO A 234 -21.17 14.29 6.71
CA PRO A 234 -20.65 13.83 8.01
C PRO A 234 -19.76 12.59 7.93
N THR A 235 -19.37 12.16 6.71
CA THR A 235 -18.58 10.96 6.52
C THR A 235 -17.14 11.20 6.95
N PHE A 236 -16.71 10.50 8.00
CA PHE A 236 -15.33 10.53 8.45
C PHE A 236 -14.40 9.86 7.43
N LEU A 237 -13.14 10.29 7.36
CA LEU A 237 -12.19 9.87 6.32
C LEU A 237 -12.04 8.33 6.23
N THR A 238 -11.94 7.62 7.35
CA THR A 238 -11.78 6.15 7.33
C THR A 238 -13.01 5.44 6.76
N GLU A 239 -14.21 5.97 6.98
CA GLU A 239 -15.45 5.46 6.41
C GLU A 239 -15.50 5.71 4.90
N ALA A 240 -15.15 6.92 4.45
CA ALA A 240 -15.06 7.25 3.02
C ALA A 240 -14.07 6.32 2.29
N LEU A 241 -12.88 6.12 2.85
CA LEU A 241 -11.88 5.19 2.32
C LEU A 241 -12.38 3.75 2.28
N THR A 242 -13.16 3.31 3.27
CA THR A 242 -13.73 1.96 3.32
C THR A 242 -14.78 1.76 2.22
N ARG A 243 -15.65 2.74 2.00
CA ARG A 243 -16.65 2.70 0.91
C ARG A 243 -15.99 2.66 -0.46
N GLU A 244 -14.98 3.50 -0.69
CA GLU A 244 -14.25 3.52 -1.95
C GLU A 244 -13.43 2.24 -2.18
N ALA A 245 -12.83 1.70 -1.12
CA ALA A 245 -12.20 0.39 -1.17
C ALA A 245 -13.17 -0.69 -1.68
N LEU A 246 -14.38 -0.75 -1.11
CA LEU A 246 -15.39 -1.72 -1.51
C LEU A 246 -15.84 -1.54 -2.96
N LYS A 247 -16.08 -0.29 -3.40
CA LYS A 247 -16.35 0.04 -4.81
C LYS A 247 -15.24 -0.48 -5.72
N GLY A 248 -13.97 -0.22 -5.38
CA GLY A 248 -12.80 -0.67 -6.14
C GLY A 248 -12.65 -2.20 -6.21
N THR A 249 -13.15 -2.92 -5.21
CA THR A 249 -13.15 -4.39 -5.20
C THR A 249 -14.33 -5.03 -5.93
N GLY A 250 -15.38 -4.26 -6.22
CA GLY A 250 -16.68 -4.76 -6.67
C GLY A 250 -17.54 -5.37 -5.56
N GLY A 251 -17.27 -5.02 -4.29
CA GLY A 251 -18.04 -5.46 -3.12
C GLY A 251 -19.05 -4.39 -2.65
N THR A 252 -20.03 -4.80 -1.84
CA THR A 252 -21.03 -3.90 -1.24
C THR A 252 -20.79 -3.73 0.25
N TYR A 253 -20.91 -2.50 0.77
CA TYR A 253 -20.91 -2.22 2.20
C TYR A 253 -22.27 -2.57 2.81
N THR A 254 -22.30 -3.36 3.88
CA THR A 254 -23.49 -3.53 4.72
C THR A 254 -23.15 -2.97 6.10
N PRO A 255 -23.84 -1.91 6.57
CA PRO A 255 -23.58 -1.27 7.87
C PRO A 255 -23.73 -2.22 9.06
#